data_AF-A0A6I4TN35-F1
#
_entry.id   AF-A0A6I4TN35-F1
#
_cell.length_a   1.000
_cell.length_b   1.000
_cell.length_c   1.000
_cell.angle_alpha   90.00
_cell.angle_beta   90.00
_cell.angle_gamma   90.00
#
_symmetry.space_group_name_H-M   'P 1'
#
loop_
_entity.id
_entity.type
_entity.pdbx_description
1 polymer ?
#
loop_
_entity_poly.entity_id
_entity_poly.type
_entity_poly.pdbx_seq_one_letter_code
_entity_poly.pdbx_strand_id
1 'polypeptide(L)'
;MSQPPPIQAPGGFAPVVAFGIEDEDGNCSVVSGIRPLPTRVAPADVPAAFVGTTSISTIVGPFEPALNAVVYCTLSGDFEGSVQVARSTDGGETLHPLTVAGSP
;
A
#
# COMPACT_ATOMS: atom_id res chain seq x y z
N MET A 1 -8.73 -39.05 42.62
CA MET A 1 -8.26 -38.29 41.45
C MET A 1 -8.68 -36.84 41.66
N SER A 2 -7.74 -35.89 41.78
CA SER A 2 -8.10 -34.49 42.05
C SER A 2 -8.68 -33.85 40.78
N GLN A 3 -9.84 -33.22 40.92
CA GLN A 3 -10.53 -32.58 39.80
C GLN A 3 -9.73 -31.33 39.34
N PRO A 4 -9.55 -31.11 38.03
CA PRO A 4 -8.84 -29.93 37.54
C PRO A 4 -9.62 -28.64 37.86
N PRO A 5 -8.93 -27.54 38.19
CA PRO A 5 -9.57 -26.29 38.60
C PRO A 5 -10.41 -25.70 37.44
N PRO A 6 -11.59 -25.12 37.72
CA PRO A 6 -12.46 -24.55 36.71
C PRO A 6 -11.93 -23.23 36.15
N ILE A 7 -12.12 -23.01 34.85
CA ILE A 7 -11.79 -21.74 34.16
C ILE A 7 -12.82 -20.68 34.59
N GLN A 8 -12.37 -19.52 35.07
CA GLN A 8 -13.21 -18.39 35.43
C GLN A 8 -12.87 -17.15 34.57
N ALA A 9 -13.91 -16.51 34.03
CA ALA A 9 -13.82 -15.24 33.32
C ALA A 9 -14.80 -14.22 33.91
N PRO A 10 -14.47 -12.91 33.91
CA PRO A 10 -13.17 -12.34 33.55
C PRO A 10 -12.18 -12.40 34.73
N GLY A 11 -10.91 -12.64 34.46
CA GLY A 11 -9.85 -12.38 35.44
C GLY A 11 -9.87 -10.90 35.84
N GLY A 12 -9.69 -10.59 37.13
CA GLY A 12 -9.79 -9.23 37.68
C GLY A 12 -8.76 -8.21 37.16
N PHE A 13 -7.92 -8.61 36.21
CA PHE A 13 -7.00 -7.76 35.47
C PHE A 13 -6.83 -8.32 34.05
N ALA A 14 -6.69 -7.42 33.08
CA ALA A 14 -6.23 -7.78 31.74
C ALA A 14 -4.69 -7.78 31.74
N PRO A 15 -4.01 -8.90 31.42
CA PRO A 15 -2.56 -8.87 31.27
C PRO A 15 -2.19 -8.00 30.07
N VAL A 16 -1.19 -7.12 30.25
CA VAL A 16 -0.63 -6.36 29.13
C VAL A 16 0.15 -7.35 28.25
N VAL A 17 -0.37 -7.63 27.07
CA VAL A 17 0.39 -8.29 26.01
C VAL A 17 1.16 -7.23 25.23
N ALA A 18 2.48 -7.16 25.44
CA ALA A 18 3.36 -6.27 24.68
C ALA A 18 4.02 -7.07 23.57
N PHE A 19 3.80 -6.67 22.32
CA PHE A 19 4.67 -7.08 21.21
C PHE A 19 5.97 -6.29 21.34
N GLY A 20 7.08 -6.98 21.60
CA GLY A 20 8.40 -6.38 21.72
C GLY A 20 9.27 -6.63 20.50
N ILE A 21 10.26 -5.77 20.29
CA ILE A 21 11.32 -5.96 19.30
C ILE A 21 12.62 -6.29 20.03
N GLU A 22 13.52 -7.00 19.37
CA GLU A 22 14.87 -7.26 19.89
C GLU A 22 15.66 -5.94 19.95
N ASP A 23 16.32 -5.65 21.07
CA ASP A 23 17.25 -4.52 21.20
C ASP A 23 18.69 -4.89 20.84
N GLU A 24 19.62 -3.93 20.95
CA GLU A 24 21.03 -4.11 20.58
C GLU A 24 21.73 -5.25 21.34
N ASP A 25 21.21 -5.62 22.51
CA ASP A 25 21.72 -6.68 23.38
C ASP A 25 20.95 -8.01 23.23
N GLY A 26 20.00 -8.09 22.29
CA GLY A 26 19.21 -9.29 22.05
C GLY A 26 18.00 -9.47 22.98
N ASN A 27 17.61 -8.44 23.74
CA ASN A 27 16.52 -8.53 24.70
C ASN A 27 15.18 -8.05 24.12
N CYS A 28 14.08 -8.60 24.65
CA CYS A 28 12.75 -8.13 24.30
C CYS A 28 12.52 -6.71 24.86
N SER A 29 12.35 -5.74 23.97
CA SER A 29 12.10 -4.34 24.29
C SER A 29 10.69 -3.92 23.87
N VAL A 30 9.99 -3.18 24.74
CA VAL A 30 8.65 -2.65 24.45
C VAL A 30 8.72 -1.57 23.36
N VAL A 31 7.76 -1.61 22.43
CA VAL A 31 7.57 -0.56 21.42
C VAL A 31 7.19 0.76 22.11
N SER A 32 7.95 1.82 21.83
CA SER A 32 7.76 3.15 22.41
C SER A 32 8.13 4.24 21.43
N GLY A 33 7.94 5.51 21.78
CA GLY A 33 8.33 6.64 20.92
C GLY A 33 9.85 6.72 20.66
N ILE A 34 10.67 6.25 21.60
CA ILE A 34 12.14 6.21 21.47
C ILE A 34 12.64 4.89 20.85
N ARG A 35 11.79 3.85 20.80
CA ARG A 35 12.04 2.54 20.19
C ARG A 35 10.81 2.14 19.37
N PRO A 36 10.53 2.85 18.25
CA PRO A 36 9.37 2.55 17.43
C PRO A 36 9.53 1.17 16.78
N LEU A 37 8.43 0.59 16.32
CA LEU A 37 8.51 -0.59 15.45
C LEU A 37 9.45 -0.29 14.28
N PRO A 38 10.27 -1.26 13.84
CA PRO A 38 11.09 -1.14 12.65
C PRO A 38 10.20 -1.14 11.40
N THR A 39 9.48 -0.04 11.20
CA THR A 39 8.75 0.22 9.97
C THR A 39 9.75 0.82 8.99
N ARG A 40 10.20 0.05 8.01
CA ARG A 40 10.93 0.64 6.89
C ARG A 40 9.91 1.28 5.96
N VAL A 41 10.00 2.60 5.80
CA VAL A 41 9.42 3.24 4.61
C VAL A 41 10.28 2.74 3.44
N ALA A 42 9.81 1.71 2.76
CA ALA A 42 10.38 1.36 1.47
C ALA A 42 9.92 2.45 0.48
N PRO A 43 10.83 3.11 -0.25
CA PRO A 43 10.38 3.91 -1.38
C PRO A 43 9.60 2.98 -2.30
N ALA A 44 8.44 3.44 -2.77
CA ALA A 44 7.70 2.72 -3.80
C ALA A 44 8.62 2.58 -5.02
N ASP A 45 8.68 1.38 -5.59
CA ASP A 45 9.35 1.16 -6.87
C ASP A 45 8.45 1.71 -7.98
N VAL A 46 8.52 3.04 -8.17
CA VAL A 46 7.68 3.75 -9.12
C VAL A 46 8.30 3.64 -10.52
N PRO A 47 7.56 3.12 -11.52
CA PRO A 47 8.05 3.09 -12.89
C PRO A 47 8.39 4.49 -13.41
N ALA A 48 9.37 4.58 -14.31
CA ALA A 48 9.64 5.83 -15.00
C ALA A 48 8.40 6.31 -15.78
N ALA A 49 8.11 7.60 -15.71
CA ALA A 49 7.02 8.19 -16.47
C ALA A 49 7.24 8.06 -17.98
N PHE A 50 6.18 7.74 -18.73
CA PHE A 50 6.23 7.77 -20.18
C PHE A 50 6.29 9.23 -20.68
N VAL A 51 7.25 9.51 -21.55
CA VAL A 51 7.40 10.80 -22.22
C VAL A 51 7.46 10.53 -23.72
N GLY A 52 6.64 11.24 -24.49
CA GLY A 52 6.59 11.05 -25.93
C GLY A 52 5.71 12.08 -26.63
N THR A 53 5.65 11.94 -27.95
CA THR A 53 4.74 12.71 -28.81
C THR A 53 4.09 11.73 -29.79
N THR A 54 2.88 12.06 -30.22
CA THR A 54 2.19 11.31 -31.26
C THR A 54 1.35 12.26 -32.11
N SER A 55 1.27 11.98 -33.41
CA SER A 55 0.36 12.65 -34.35
C SER A 55 -0.81 11.75 -34.77
N ILE A 56 -0.88 10.53 -34.22
CA ILE A 56 -1.92 9.55 -34.49
C ILE A 56 -2.57 9.07 -33.20
N SER A 57 -3.82 8.63 -33.30
CA SER A 57 -4.52 7.97 -32.20
C SER A 57 -3.78 6.69 -31.81
N THR A 58 -3.43 6.57 -30.54
CA THR A 58 -2.69 5.43 -30.01
C THR A 58 -3.09 5.16 -28.56
N ILE A 59 -2.91 3.91 -28.14
CA ILE A 59 -3.04 3.49 -26.75
C ILE A 59 -1.61 3.21 -26.25
N VAL A 60 -1.25 3.80 -25.11
CA VAL A 60 0.06 3.61 -24.48
C VAL A 60 -0.13 2.99 -23.11
N GLY A 61 0.51 1.85 -22.87
CA GLY A 61 0.39 1.06 -21.64
C GLY A 61 0.37 -0.46 -21.93
N PRO A 62 0.07 -1.30 -20.92
CA PRO A 62 -0.25 -0.94 -19.54
C PRO A 62 0.97 -0.43 -18.76
N PHE A 63 0.74 0.39 -17.75
CA PHE A 63 1.75 0.79 -16.77
C PHE A 63 1.53 0.00 -15.48
N GLU A 64 2.52 -0.79 -15.09
CA GLU A 64 2.44 -1.62 -13.88
C GLU A 64 2.52 -0.72 -12.63
N PRO A 65 1.53 -0.74 -11.72
CA PRO A 65 1.59 0.05 -10.50
C PRO A 65 2.63 -0.51 -9.52
N ALA A 66 3.22 0.38 -8.71
CA ALA A 66 4.10 -0.04 -7.62
C ALA A 66 3.33 -0.89 -6.60
N LEU A 67 3.85 -2.07 -6.28
CA LEU A 67 3.21 -2.99 -5.34
C LEU A 67 3.15 -2.38 -3.93
N ASN A 68 2.01 -2.55 -3.24
CA ASN A 68 1.78 -2.06 -1.87
C ASN A 68 1.93 -0.54 -1.70
N ALA A 69 1.80 0.24 -2.76
CA ALA A 69 1.87 1.70 -2.73
C ALA A 69 0.58 2.34 -3.21
N VAL A 70 0.26 3.52 -2.67
CA VAL A 70 -0.78 4.39 -3.23
C VAL A 70 -0.28 4.95 -4.56
N VAL A 71 -1.10 4.86 -5.60
CA VAL A 71 -0.74 5.30 -6.95
C VAL A 71 -1.50 6.57 -7.32
N TYR A 72 -0.77 7.56 -7.82
CA TYR A 72 -1.32 8.74 -8.46
C TYR A 72 -0.97 8.70 -9.96
N CYS A 73 -1.98 8.75 -10.82
CA CYS A 73 -1.79 8.87 -12.26
C CYS A 73 -1.94 10.33 -12.68
N THR A 74 -0.93 10.88 -13.33
CA THR A 74 -0.96 12.25 -13.86
C THR A 74 -0.69 12.24 -15.36
N LEU A 75 -1.51 12.97 -16.12
CA LEU A 75 -1.31 13.23 -17.54
C LEU A 75 -1.06 14.73 -17.73
N SER A 76 0.03 15.08 -18.41
CA SER A 76 0.43 16.46 -18.67
C SER A 76 1.07 16.58 -20.05
N GLY A 77 0.85 17.71 -20.72
CA GLY A 77 1.43 18.01 -22.02
C GLY A 77 0.53 18.92 -22.84
N ASP A 78 0.97 19.20 -24.06
CA ASP A 78 0.16 19.88 -25.07
C ASP A 78 -0.63 18.83 -25.85
N PHE A 79 -1.95 19.02 -25.93
CA PHE A 79 -2.85 18.06 -26.56
C PHE A 79 -3.78 18.75 -27.57
N GLU A 80 -3.90 18.16 -28.76
CA GLU A 80 -4.95 18.48 -29.73
C GLU A 80 -5.89 17.27 -29.86
N GLY A 81 -7.20 17.49 -29.72
CA GLY A 81 -8.20 16.42 -29.74
C GLY A 81 -8.62 15.95 -28.34
N SER A 82 -8.79 14.63 -28.17
CA SER A 82 -9.19 14.02 -26.89
C SER A 82 -8.10 13.10 -26.35
N VAL A 83 -7.87 13.19 -25.04
CA VAL A 83 -6.93 12.34 -24.32
C VAL A 83 -7.60 11.86 -23.05
N GLN A 84 -7.42 10.59 -22.72
CA GLN A 84 -8.06 9.96 -21.57
C GLN A 84 -7.08 9.03 -20.86
N VAL A 85 -7.06 9.11 -19.54
CA VAL A 85 -6.42 8.11 -18.69
C VAL A 85 -7.45 7.04 -18.34
N ALA A 86 -7.10 5.78 -18.59
CA ALA A 86 -7.94 4.62 -18.27
C ALA A 86 -7.24 3.70 -17.25
N ARG A 87 -8.03 2.85 -16.60
CA ARG A 87 -7.53 1.76 -15.75
C ARG A 87 -7.95 0.41 -16.30
N SER A 88 -7.13 -0.60 -16.06
CA SER A 88 -7.41 -2.00 -16.39
C SER A 88 -6.97 -2.89 -15.23
N THR A 89 -7.61 -4.04 -15.09
CA THR A 89 -7.23 -5.11 -14.14
C THR A 89 -6.86 -6.41 -14.84
N ASP A 90 -6.80 -6.41 -16.17
CA ASP A 90 -6.63 -7.59 -17.03
C ASP A 90 -5.54 -7.38 -18.09
N GLY A 91 -4.55 -6.54 -17.81
CA GLY A 91 -3.41 -6.31 -18.71
C GLY A 91 -3.71 -5.40 -19.91
N GLY A 92 -4.86 -4.73 -19.92
CA GLY A 92 -5.25 -3.77 -20.96
C GLY A 92 -6.32 -4.28 -21.93
N GLU A 93 -6.85 -5.49 -21.71
CA GLU A 93 -7.95 -6.05 -22.52
C GLU A 93 -9.25 -5.26 -22.30
N THR A 94 -9.55 -4.86 -21.05
CA THR A 94 -10.67 -3.98 -20.71
C THR A 94 -10.19 -2.65 -20.15
N LEU A 95 -10.78 -1.56 -20.67
CA LEU A 95 -10.44 -0.19 -20.30
C LEU A 95 -11.63 0.46 -19.60
N HIS A 96 -11.45 0.82 -18.34
CA HIS A 96 -12.43 1.53 -17.54
C HIS A 96 -12.02 2.99 -17.35
N PRO A 97 -12.97 3.93 -17.28
CA PRO A 97 -12.65 5.32 -16.96
C PRO A 97 -12.00 5.42 -15.58
N LEU A 98 -11.01 6.31 -15.45
CA LEU A 98 -10.43 6.68 -14.16
C LEU A 98 -11.15 7.94 -13.66
N THR A 99 -11.69 7.89 -12.44
CA THR A 99 -12.30 9.08 -11.82
C THR A 99 -11.23 10.05 -11.32
N VAL A 100 -11.42 11.33 -11.62
CA VAL A 100 -10.51 12.41 -11.19
C VAL A 100 -10.47 12.43 -9.66
N ALA A 101 -9.26 12.44 -9.10
CA ALA A 101 -9.00 12.47 -7.66
C ALA A 101 -9.68 11.36 -6.84
N GLY A 102 -10.02 10.22 -7.47
CA GLY A 102 -10.68 9.11 -6.78
C GLY A 102 -12.10 9.41 -6.31
N SER A 103 -12.79 10.39 -6.92
CA SER A 103 -14.23 10.54 -6.76
C SER A 103 -14.93 9.21 -7.12
N PRO A 104 -15.94 8.75 -6.37
CA PRO A 104 -16.64 7.50 -6.67
C PRO A 104 -17.27 7.49 -8.07
#